data_AF-A0A939IQM0-F1
#
_entry.id   AF-A0A939IQM0-F1
#
_cell.length_a   1.000
_cell.length_b   1.000
_cell.length_c   1.000
_cell.angle_alpha   90.00
_cell.angle_beta   90.00
_cell.angle_gamma   90.00
#
_symmetry.space_group_name_H-M   'P 1'
#
loop_
_entity.id
_entity.type
_entity.pdbx_description
1 polymer ?
#
loop_
_entity_poly.entity_id
_entity_poly.type
_entity_poly.pdbx_seq_one_letter_code
_entity_poly.pdbx_strand_id
1 'polypeptide(L)'
;MRSDNLVILAVTLTVLWLLINETTITWLAAFWIGDYSISEALTYATRFYDLDAYLFSAAVRAPPYLLLFWLVGKQLDGTWWQLEIIFLCGLLAILYVMLTGYWSYAEPGLLGLRISSTHAIELIWIPVYAAVVGLFVVLAVYAVFKLWTVFSKR
;
A
#
# COMPACT_ATOMS: atom_id res chain seq x y z
N MET A 1 23.54 -6.20 -2.15
CA MET A 1 22.57 -5.65 -3.13
C MET A 1 23.30 -4.67 -4.04
N ARG A 2 23.15 -4.73 -5.38
CA ARG A 2 23.70 -3.67 -6.27
C ARG A 2 22.99 -2.35 -5.98
N SER A 3 23.72 -1.24 -6.03
CA SER A 3 23.18 0.12 -5.85
C SER A 3 21.94 0.38 -6.68
N ASP A 4 21.96 -0.07 -7.93
CA ASP A 4 20.95 0.22 -8.94
C ASP A 4 19.60 -0.40 -8.58
N ASN A 5 19.63 -1.58 -7.95
CA ASN A 5 18.42 -2.27 -7.52
C ASN A 5 17.74 -1.56 -6.35
N LEU A 6 18.51 -1.02 -5.40
CA LEU A 6 17.97 -0.24 -4.28
C LEU A 6 17.27 1.02 -4.78
N VAL A 7 17.84 1.66 -5.80
CA VAL A 7 17.25 2.83 -6.45
C VAL A 7 15.91 2.46 -7.10
N ILE A 8 15.86 1.37 -7.86
CA ILE A 8 14.61 0.91 -8.50
C ILE A 8 13.52 0.64 -7.45
N LEU A 9 13.85 -0.05 -6.36
CA LEU A 9 12.90 -0.31 -5.27
C LEU A 9 12.41 0.99 -4.63
N ALA A 10 13.32 1.91 -4.30
CA ALA A 10 12.97 3.19 -3.69
C ALA A 10 12.06 4.03 -4.60
N VAL A 11 12.38 4.11 -5.89
CA VAL A 11 11.54 4.80 -6.89
C VAL A 11 10.16 4.16 -6.99
N THR A 12 10.10 2.82 -7.06
CA THR A 12 8.83 2.07 -7.13
C THR A 12 7.95 2.35 -5.93
N LEU A 13 8.51 2.27 -4.72
CA LEU A 13 7.80 2.57 -3.49
C LEU A 13 7.33 4.03 -3.42
N THR A 14 8.15 4.97 -3.89
CA THR A 14 7.81 6.40 -3.92
C THR A 14 6.63 6.66 -4.86
N VAL A 15 6.66 6.09 -6.08
CA VAL A 15 5.57 6.24 -7.05
C VAL A 15 4.27 5.65 -6.48
N LEU A 16 4.32 4.45 -5.90
CA LEU A 16 3.14 3.83 -5.29
C LEU A 16 2.64 4.60 -4.07
N TRP A 17 3.53 5.14 -3.24
CA TRP A 17 3.16 5.98 -2.11
C TRP A 17 2.42 7.25 -2.54
N LEU A 18 2.85 7.88 -3.65
CA LEU A 18 2.17 9.07 -4.19
C LEU A 18 0.81 8.71 -4.80
N LEU A 19 0.73 7.62 -5.58
CA LEU A 19 -0.46 7.25 -6.35
C LEU A 19 -1.53 6.51 -5.53
N ILE A 20 -1.15 5.70 -4.54
CA ILE A 20 -2.10 4.92 -3.75
C ILE A 20 -2.55 5.73 -2.53
N ASN A 21 -3.55 6.57 -2.77
CA ASN A 21 -4.14 7.47 -1.78
C ASN A 21 -5.67 7.50 -1.89
N GLU A 22 -6.33 8.04 -0.86
CA GLU A 22 -7.79 8.18 -0.80
C GLU A 22 -8.37 8.87 -2.05
N THR A 23 -7.78 9.98 -2.51
CA THR A 23 -8.26 10.73 -3.67
C THR A 23 -8.23 9.89 -4.95
N THR A 24 -7.12 9.20 -5.22
CA THR A 24 -6.99 8.35 -6.42
C THR A 24 -7.95 7.17 -6.39
N ILE A 25 -8.15 6.55 -5.23
CA ILE A 25 -9.09 5.43 -5.11
C ILE A 25 -10.54 5.90 -5.16
N THR A 26 -10.85 7.06 -4.57
CA THR A 26 -12.18 7.68 -4.67
C THR A 26 -12.51 8.05 -6.11
N TRP A 27 -11.54 8.58 -6.87
CA TRP A 27 -11.69 8.85 -8.30
C TRP A 27 -12.02 7.57 -9.08
N LEU A 28 -11.26 6.49 -8.85
CA LEU A 28 -11.52 5.21 -9.48
C LEU A 28 -12.90 4.66 -9.10
N ALA A 29 -13.25 4.67 -7.81
CA ALA A 29 -14.53 4.18 -7.33
C ALA A 29 -15.70 5.00 -7.91
N ALA A 30 -15.59 6.33 -7.96
CA ALA A 30 -16.62 7.20 -8.56
C ALA A 30 -16.86 6.86 -10.03
N PHE A 31 -15.80 6.60 -10.80
CA PHE A 31 -15.91 6.18 -12.20
C PHE A 31 -16.52 4.78 -12.35
N TRP A 32 -16.11 3.82 -11.51
CA TRP A 32 -16.50 2.41 -11.68
C TRP A 32 -17.89 2.06 -11.11
N ILE A 33 -18.25 2.63 -9.95
CA ILE A 33 -19.48 2.29 -9.22
C ILE A 33 -20.36 3.50 -8.92
N GLY A 34 -19.85 4.72 -9.10
CA GLY A 34 -20.57 5.96 -8.80
C GLY A 34 -21.37 6.55 -9.97
N ASP A 35 -21.35 5.91 -11.15
CA ASP A 35 -22.02 6.38 -12.38
C ASP A 35 -21.54 7.77 -12.85
N TYR A 36 -20.31 8.15 -12.51
CA TYR A 36 -19.67 9.38 -12.98
C TYR A 36 -18.87 9.15 -14.27
N SER A 37 -18.91 10.09 -15.20
CA SER A 37 -17.91 10.13 -16.27
C SER A 37 -16.50 10.39 -15.70
N ILE A 38 -15.44 10.10 -16.48
CA ILE A 38 -14.04 10.26 -16.02
C ILE A 38 -13.76 11.67 -15.46
N SER A 39 -14.24 12.71 -16.14
CA SER A 39 -14.04 14.11 -15.72
C SER A 39 -14.84 14.48 -14.48
N GLU A 40 -16.07 13.98 -14.37
CA GLU A 40 -16.91 14.24 -13.20
C GLU A 40 -16.38 13.50 -11.98
N ALA A 41 -15.90 12.25 -12.15
CA ALA A 41 -15.27 11.47 -11.11
C ALA A 41 -14.02 12.18 -10.56
N LEU A 42 -13.21 12.79 -11.43
CA LEU A 42 -12.02 13.53 -11.00
C LEU A 42 -12.42 14.79 -10.21
N THR A 43 -13.42 15.52 -10.71
CA THR A 43 -13.97 16.70 -10.03
C THR A 43 -14.55 16.32 -8.66
N TYR A 44 -15.28 15.21 -8.58
CA TYR A 44 -15.83 14.67 -7.35
C TYR A 44 -14.74 14.32 -6.33
N ALA A 45 -13.70 13.61 -6.76
CA ALA A 45 -12.62 13.15 -5.88
C ALA A 45 -11.74 14.31 -5.36
N THR A 46 -11.61 15.39 -6.14
CA THR A 46 -10.75 16.53 -5.80
C THR A 46 -11.49 17.72 -5.19
N ARG A 47 -12.82 17.67 -5.04
CA ARG A 47 -13.64 18.79 -4.53
C ARG A 47 -13.24 19.30 -3.13
N PHE A 48 -12.65 18.42 -2.32
CA PHE A 48 -12.16 18.73 -0.96
C PHE A 48 -10.64 18.59 -0.87
N TYR A 49 -9.94 18.65 -2.01
CA TYR A 49 -8.50 18.56 -2.02
C TYR A 49 -7.89 19.77 -1.30
N ASP A 50 -7.06 19.48 -0.32
CA ASP A 50 -6.24 20.43 0.40
C ASP A 50 -4.82 19.87 0.50
N LEU A 51 -3.82 20.72 0.20
CA LEU A 51 -2.44 20.28 0.13
C LEU A 51 -1.90 19.86 1.50
N ASP A 52 -2.26 20.58 2.56
CA ASP A 52 -1.79 20.28 3.92
C ASP A 52 -2.40 18.96 4.40
N ALA A 53 -3.69 18.74 4.14
CA ALA A 53 -4.36 17.47 4.40
C ALA A 53 -3.75 16.32 3.58
N TYR A 54 -3.40 16.56 2.31
CA TYR A 54 -2.73 15.57 1.48
C TYR A 54 -1.35 15.20 2.03
N LEU A 55 -0.53 16.18 2.43
CA LEU A 55 0.79 15.94 3.00
C LEU A 55 0.72 15.20 4.33
N PHE A 56 -0.25 15.54 5.18
CA PHE A 56 -0.51 14.81 6.43
C PHE A 56 -0.90 13.36 6.14
N SER A 57 -1.87 13.14 5.24
CA SER A 57 -2.27 11.80 4.79
C SER A 57 -1.09 11.03 4.19
N ALA A 58 -0.26 11.67 3.37
CA ALA A 58 0.93 11.06 2.80
C ALA A 58 1.90 10.60 3.89
N ALA A 59 2.14 11.40 4.93
CA ALA A 59 2.97 10.99 6.06
C ALA A 59 2.40 9.76 6.79
N VAL A 60 1.08 9.70 7.01
CA VAL A 60 0.40 8.55 7.64
C VAL A 60 0.47 7.29 6.76
N ARG A 61 0.50 7.45 5.44
CA ARG A 61 0.59 6.36 4.45
C ARG A 61 2.01 5.84 4.21
N ALA A 62 3.03 6.55 4.66
CA ALA A 62 4.44 6.20 4.44
C ALA A 62 4.93 4.91 5.17
N PRO A 63 4.50 4.60 6.42
CA PRO A 63 5.07 3.51 7.21
C PRO A 63 5.12 2.13 6.53
N PRO A 64 4.08 1.64 5.82
CA PRO A 64 4.15 0.36 5.10
C PRO A 64 5.32 0.30 4.11
N TYR A 65 5.52 1.36 3.33
CA TYR A 65 6.56 1.43 2.30
C TYR A 65 7.95 1.56 2.93
N LEU A 66 8.09 2.40 3.96
CA LEU A 66 9.35 2.56 4.69
C LEU A 66 9.77 1.28 5.40
N LEU A 67 8.81 0.59 6.01
CA LEU A 67 9.04 -0.70 6.68
C LEU A 67 9.51 -1.76 5.67
N LEU A 68 8.83 -1.86 4.53
CA LEU A 68 9.21 -2.81 3.48
C LEU A 68 10.61 -2.51 2.94
N PHE A 69 10.92 -1.24 2.65
CA PHE A 69 12.25 -0.81 2.21
C PHE A 69 13.32 -1.17 3.23
N TRP A 70 13.08 -0.89 4.51
CA TRP A 70 14.02 -1.17 5.58
C TRP A 70 14.25 -2.67 5.77
N LEU A 71 13.19 -3.49 5.78
CA LEU A 71 13.28 -4.95 5.95
C LEU A 71 14.10 -5.60 4.82
N VAL A 72 13.78 -5.25 3.58
CA VAL A 72 14.49 -5.79 2.40
C VAL A 72 15.92 -5.26 2.34
N GLY A 73 16.15 -3.99 2.70
CA GLY A 73 17.49 -3.40 2.77
C GLY A 73 18.38 -4.02 3.86
N LYS A 74 17.79 -4.51 4.96
CA LYS A 74 18.50 -5.17 6.07
C LYS A 74 18.75 -6.66 5.83
N GLN A 75 17.94 -7.35 5.03
CA GLN A 75 18.18 -8.73 4.63
C GLN A 75 19.33 -8.81 3.62
N LEU A 76 20.56 -8.77 4.12
CA LEU A 76 21.77 -8.85 3.30
C LEU A 76 22.24 -10.30 3.02
N ASP A 77 21.63 -11.29 3.68
CA ASP A 77 22.15 -12.67 3.70
C ASP A 77 21.45 -13.65 2.73
N GLY A 78 20.71 -13.14 1.74
CA GLY A 78 19.98 -13.94 0.73
C GLY A 78 20.50 -13.77 -0.70
N THR A 79 20.11 -14.67 -1.61
CA THR A 79 20.32 -14.43 -3.04
C THR A 79 19.43 -13.29 -3.53
N TRP A 80 19.85 -12.60 -4.61
CA TRP A 80 19.08 -11.49 -5.18
C TRP A 80 17.61 -11.88 -5.46
N TRP A 81 17.40 -13.05 -6.07
CA TRP A 81 16.06 -13.53 -6.42
C TRP A 81 15.17 -13.76 -5.19
N GLN A 82 15.73 -14.18 -4.05
CA GLN A 82 14.95 -14.36 -2.81
C GLN A 82 14.48 -13.00 -2.27
N LEU A 83 15.36 -12.00 -2.27
CA LEU A 83 15.02 -10.65 -1.83
C LEU A 83 13.96 -10.02 -2.72
N GLU A 84 14.02 -10.24 -4.03
CA GLU A 84 13.03 -9.77 -4.98
C GLU A 84 11.65 -10.39 -4.72
N ILE A 85 11.58 -11.72 -4.48
CA ILE A 85 10.32 -12.38 -4.12
C ILE A 85 9.77 -11.88 -2.79
N ILE A 86 10.61 -11.76 -1.75
CA ILE A 86 10.18 -11.23 -0.44
C ILE A 86 9.62 -9.82 -0.60
N PHE A 87 10.33 -8.96 -1.34
CA PHE A 87 9.88 -7.60 -1.65
C PHE A 87 8.53 -7.60 -2.35
N LEU A 88 8.39 -8.36 -3.45
CA LEU A 88 7.15 -8.39 -4.24
C LEU A 88 5.97 -8.93 -3.42
N CYS A 89 6.15 -10.00 -2.65
CA CYS A 89 5.09 -10.53 -1.78
C CYS A 89 4.66 -9.51 -0.72
N GLY A 90 5.62 -8.85 -0.05
CA GLY A 90 5.32 -7.80 0.91
C GLY A 90 4.62 -6.61 0.28
N LEU A 91 5.07 -6.18 -0.91
CA LEU A 91 4.47 -5.08 -1.67
C LEU A 91 3.04 -5.40 -2.08
N LEU A 92 2.80 -6.59 -2.64
CA LEU A 92 1.46 -7.03 -3.04
C LEU A 92 0.50 -7.08 -1.85
N ALA A 93 0.97 -7.53 -0.69
CA ALA A 93 0.17 -7.53 0.53
C ALA A 93 -0.19 -6.11 1.00
N ILE A 94 0.78 -5.19 1.00
CA ILE A 94 0.53 -3.77 1.30
C ILE A 94 -0.47 -3.17 0.32
N LEU A 95 -0.26 -3.37 -0.99
CA LEU A 95 -1.14 -2.84 -2.03
C LEU A 95 -2.56 -3.40 -1.91
N TYR A 96 -2.70 -4.70 -1.67
CA TYR A 96 -4.00 -5.32 -1.48
C TYR A 96 -4.78 -4.64 -0.35
N VAL A 97 -4.17 -4.48 0.83
CA VAL A 97 -4.83 -3.84 1.98
C VAL A 97 -5.12 -2.36 1.72
N MET A 98 -4.18 -1.62 1.12
CA MET A 98 -4.40 -0.20 0.82
C MET A 98 -5.52 -0.01 -0.20
N LEU A 99 -5.51 -0.76 -1.30
CA LEU A 99 -6.51 -0.66 -2.36
C LEU A 99 -7.90 -1.04 -1.85
N THR A 100 -8.02 -2.20 -1.22
CA THR A 100 -9.30 -2.67 -0.68
C THR A 100 -9.80 -1.79 0.46
N GLY A 101 -8.90 -1.36 1.35
CA GLY A 101 -9.25 -0.47 2.45
C GLY A 101 -9.78 0.88 1.98
N TYR A 102 -9.07 1.57 1.09
CA TYR A 102 -9.56 2.84 0.55
C TYR A 102 -10.81 2.68 -0.31
N TRP A 103 -10.96 1.54 -1.01
CA TRP A 103 -12.18 1.26 -1.75
C TRP A 103 -13.38 1.12 -0.82
N SER A 104 -13.28 0.28 0.20
CA SER A 104 -14.33 0.10 1.21
C SER A 104 -14.63 1.38 1.99
N TYR A 105 -13.65 2.26 2.13
CA TYR A 105 -13.86 3.59 2.67
C TYR A 105 -14.66 4.50 1.72
N ALA A 106 -14.37 4.49 0.41
CA ALA A 106 -15.02 5.37 -0.57
C ALA A 106 -16.43 4.91 -0.97
N GLU A 107 -16.64 3.61 -1.10
CA GLU A 107 -17.85 2.99 -1.64
C GLU A 107 -19.16 3.44 -0.94
N PRO A 108 -19.27 3.45 0.40
CA PRO A 108 -20.50 3.85 1.08
C PRO A 108 -20.97 5.27 0.74
N GLY A 109 -20.03 6.21 0.56
CA GLY A 109 -20.34 7.59 0.21
C GLY A 109 -20.82 7.77 -1.23
N LEU A 110 -20.44 6.85 -2.11
CA LEU A 110 -20.89 6.84 -3.51
C LEU A 110 -22.27 6.19 -3.64
N LEU A 111 -22.54 5.14 -2.86
CA LEU A 111 -23.80 4.40 -2.89
C LEU A 111 -24.90 5.00 -2.00
N GLY A 112 -24.65 6.14 -1.34
CA GLY A 112 -25.61 6.78 -0.44
C GLY A 112 -25.91 5.94 0.81
N LEU A 113 -25.00 5.05 1.19
CA LEU A 113 -25.13 4.22 2.39
C LEU A 113 -24.87 5.04 3.64
N ARG A 114 -25.42 4.58 4.77
CA ARG A 114 -25.22 5.25 6.06
C ARG A 114 -23.76 5.11 6.51
N ILE A 115 -23.09 6.24 6.69
CA ILE A 115 -21.71 6.31 7.16
C ILE A 115 -21.68 6.60 8.67
N SER A 116 -20.89 5.83 9.43
CA SER A 116 -20.67 6.07 10.86
C SER A 116 -19.79 7.31 11.07
N SER A 117 -19.94 7.99 12.20
CA SER A 117 -19.02 9.07 12.61
C SER A 117 -17.57 8.57 12.82
N THR A 118 -17.37 7.26 13.00
CA THR A 118 -16.05 6.63 13.11
C THR A 118 -15.41 6.29 11.77
N HIS A 119 -16.12 6.45 10.65
CA HIS A 119 -15.64 6.06 9.31
C HIS A 119 -14.37 6.81 8.90
N ALA A 120 -14.26 8.09 9.26
CA ALA A 120 -13.07 8.90 9.00
C ALA A 120 -11.79 8.36 9.66
N ILE A 121 -11.91 7.63 10.78
CA ILE A 121 -10.77 7.04 11.49
C ILE A 121 -10.13 5.91 10.65
N GLU A 122 -10.87 5.28 9.73
CA GLU A 122 -10.35 4.23 8.86
C GLU A 122 -9.19 4.70 7.98
N LEU A 123 -9.17 5.97 7.57
CA LEU A 123 -8.08 6.55 6.79
C LEU A 123 -6.71 6.45 7.50
N ILE A 124 -6.70 6.43 8.83
CA ILE A 124 -5.48 6.25 9.62
C ILE A 124 -5.16 4.77 9.78
N TRP A 125 -6.17 3.93 10.00
CA TRP A 125 -5.96 2.50 10.25
C TRP A 125 -5.65 1.68 9.00
N ILE A 126 -6.11 2.07 7.82
CA ILE A 126 -5.81 1.35 6.56
C ILE A 126 -4.29 1.22 6.36
N PRO A 127 -3.48 2.30 6.42
CA PRO A 127 -2.02 2.19 6.39
C PRO A 127 -1.44 1.36 7.53
N VAL A 128 -1.98 1.46 8.75
CA VAL A 128 -1.49 0.68 9.89
C VAL A 128 -1.69 -0.81 9.64
N TYR A 129 -2.87 -1.22 9.17
CA TYR A 129 -3.15 -2.61 8.80
C TYR A 129 -2.26 -3.06 7.64
N ALA A 130 -2.05 -2.21 6.63
CA ALA A 130 -1.16 -2.53 5.52
C ALA A 130 0.28 -2.78 5.98
N ALA A 131 0.79 -1.98 6.93
CA ALA A 131 2.11 -2.19 7.52
C ALA A 131 2.20 -3.53 8.27
N VAL A 132 1.19 -3.84 9.09
CA VAL A 132 1.14 -5.09 9.87
C VAL A 132 1.06 -6.31 8.96
N VAL A 133 0.14 -6.31 7.98
CA VAL A 133 -0.04 -7.41 7.04
C VAL A 133 1.22 -7.58 6.17
N GLY A 134 1.76 -6.47 5.65
CA GLY A 134 3.02 -6.48 4.89
C GLY A 134 4.18 -7.09 5.68
N LEU A 135 4.33 -6.72 6.95
CA LEU A 135 5.34 -7.29 7.86
C LEU A 135 5.17 -8.81 8.01
N PHE A 136 3.96 -9.27 8.31
CA PHE A 136 3.70 -10.70 8.50
C PHE A 136 3.97 -11.52 7.23
N VAL A 137 3.59 -11.00 6.06
CA VAL A 137 3.86 -11.66 4.77
C VAL A 137 5.36 -11.74 4.50
N VAL A 138 6.11 -10.65 4.72
CA VAL A 138 7.58 -10.65 4.58
C VAL A 138 8.23 -11.67 5.51
N LEU A 139 7.82 -11.70 6.77
CA LEU A 139 8.34 -12.65 7.76
C LEU A 139 8.00 -14.11 7.38
N ALA A 140 6.78 -14.36 6.90
CA ALA A 140 6.35 -15.69 6.47
C ALA A 140 7.17 -16.17 5.26
N VAL A 141 7.32 -15.34 4.22
CA VAL A 141 8.10 -15.69 3.02
C VAL A 141 9.57 -15.92 3.38
N TYR A 142 10.14 -15.08 4.25
CA TYR A 142 11.49 -15.27 4.76
C TYR A 142 11.64 -16.60 5.52
N ALA A 143 10.69 -16.94 6.39
CA ALA A 143 10.69 -18.19 7.13
C ALA A 143 10.65 -19.40 6.18
N VAL A 144 9.85 -19.34 5.10
CA VAL A 144 9.80 -20.38 4.06
C VAL A 144 11.16 -20.55 3.40
N PHE A 145 11.82 -19.47 2.97
CA PHE A 145 13.16 -19.57 2.39
C PHE A 145 14.19 -20.12 3.37
N LYS A 146 14.17 -19.67 4.62
CA LYS A 146 15.08 -20.16 5.65
C LYS A 146 14.87 -21.65 5.90
N LEU A 147 13.64 -22.13 6.03
CA LEU A 147 13.33 -23.55 6.18
C LEU A 147 13.79 -24.35 4.97
N TRP A 148 13.50 -23.87 3.75
CA TRP A 148 13.93 -24.54 2.52
C TRP A 148 15.45 -24.73 2.46
N THR A 149 16.23 -23.70 2.80
CA THR A 149 17.70 -23.82 2.84
C THR A 149 18.23 -24.79 3.89
N VAL A 150 17.52 -24.96 5.01
CA VAL A 150 17.90 -25.94 6.05
C VAL A 150 17.60 -27.37 5.60
N PHE A 151 16.45 -27.59 4.95
CA PHE A 151 16.06 -28.91 4.44
C PHE A 151 16.85 -29.31 3.20
N SER A 152 17.23 -28.36 2.33
CA SER A 152 18.00 -28.66 1.11
C SER A 152 19.49 -28.94 1.36
N LYS A 153 20.00 -28.65 2.56
CA LYS A 153 21.38 -28.94 2.98
C LYS A 153 21.52 -30.28 3.72
N ARG A 154 20.42 -30.99 3.96
CA ARG A 154 20.39 -32.38 4.43
C ARG A 154 20.23 -33.31 3.24
#